data_AF-A0AAD7QEH6-F1
#
_entry.id   AF-A0AAD7QEH6-F1
#
_cell.length_a   1.000
_cell.length_b   1.000
_cell.length_c   1.000
_cell.angle_alpha   90.00
_cell.angle_beta   90.00
_cell.angle_gamma   90.00
#
_symmetry.space_group_name_H-M   'P 1'
#
loop_
_entity.id
_entity.type
_entity.pdbx_description
1 polymer ?
#
loop_
_entity_poly.entity_id
_entity_poly.type
_entity_poly.pdbx_seq_one_letter_code
_entity_poly.pdbx_strand_id
1 'polypeptide(L)'
;MRNKGISKGKGCSRIELNNEIHEFLTADRYHKQAEKIYEKLEEVVSQLKLVGYTPNTSVILVDVEEDEKKELVLWHSEKLALCYGLISGSIGSSIRIVTNLRIREDCHNFMKLVSKVYQR
;
A
#
# COMPACT_ATOMS: atom_id res chain seq x y z
N MET A 1 -34.19 0.25 -16.51
CA MET A 1 -33.90 -0.52 -15.27
C MET A 1 -33.22 0.43 -14.28
N ARG A 2 -33.71 0.53 -13.04
CA ARG A 2 -33.10 1.41 -12.01
C ARG A 2 -31.69 0.91 -11.71
N ASN A 3 -30.67 1.71 -12.05
CA ASN A 3 -29.29 1.53 -11.61
C ASN A 3 -29.26 1.59 -10.08
N LYS A 4 -29.42 0.44 -9.42
CA LYS A 4 -28.98 0.27 -8.04
C LYS A 4 -27.45 0.39 -8.09
N GLY A 5 -26.93 1.59 -7.83
CA GLY A 5 -25.50 1.84 -7.80
C GLY A 5 -24.83 0.79 -6.93
N ILE A 6 -23.84 0.09 -7.48
CA ILE A 6 -22.99 -0.80 -6.69
C ILE A 6 -22.24 0.10 -5.71
N SER A 7 -22.65 0.11 -4.45
CA SER A 7 -21.86 0.70 -3.37
C SER A 7 -20.67 -0.24 -3.15
N LYS A 8 -19.59 -0.04 -3.92
CA LYS A 8 -18.32 -0.70 -3.61
C LYS A 8 -17.86 -0.09 -2.29
N GLY A 9 -17.74 -0.91 -1.25
CA GLY A 9 -17.08 -0.50 -0.01
C GLY A 9 -15.69 0.07 -0.34
N LYS A 10 -15.24 1.04 0.46
CA LYS A 10 -13.87 1.56 0.33
C LYS A 10 -12.90 0.39 0.46
N GLY A 11 -11.90 0.35 -0.43
CA GLY A 11 -10.81 -0.62 -0.31
C GLY A 11 -10.07 -0.38 1.00
N CYS A 12 -9.90 -1.43 1.79
CA CYS A 12 -9.12 -1.40 3.00
C CYS A 12 -8.20 -2.62 3.08
N SER A 13 -7.06 -2.41 3.73
CA SER A 13 -6.11 -3.46 4.06
C SER A 13 -5.93 -3.53 5.57
N ARG A 14 -5.86 -4.74 6.11
CA ARG A 14 -5.66 -5.01 7.53
C ARG A 14 -4.39 -5.80 7.75
N ILE A 15 -3.72 -5.47 8.85
CA ILE A 15 -2.53 -6.18 9.33
C ILE A 15 -2.69 -6.41 10.83
N GLU A 16 -2.34 -7.61 11.29
CA GLU A 16 -2.30 -7.96 12.71
C GLU A 16 -0.85 -7.93 13.19
N LEU A 17 -0.56 -7.05 14.14
CA LEU A 17 0.75 -6.92 14.78
C LEU A 17 0.56 -6.62 16.26
N ASN A 18 1.40 -7.21 17.11
CA ASN A 18 1.37 -6.99 18.56
C ASN A 18 -0.03 -7.22 19.18
N ASN A 19 -0.77 -8.21 18.68
CA ASN A 19 -2.16 -8.52 19.05
C ASN A 19 -3.17 -7.38 18.79
N GLU A 20 -2.83 -6.41 17.95
CA GLU A 20 -3.72 -5.35 17.50
C GLU A 20 -3.96 -5.45 15.99
N ILE A 21 -5.21 -5.18 15.58
CA ILE A 21 -5.59 -5.09 14.17
C ILE A 21 -5.50 -3.64 13.74
N HIS A 22 -4.67 -3.37 12.75
CA HIS A 22 -4.54 -2.05 12.13
C HIS A 22 -5.20 -2.10 10.75
N GLU A 23 -6.17 -1.22 10.54
CA GLU A 23 -6.84 -1.03 9.25
C GLU A 23 -6.31 0.22 8.57
N PHE A 24 -6.07 0.12 7.27
CA PHE A 24 -5.61 1.22 6.42
C PHE A 24 -6.57 1.40 5.26
N LEU A 25 -6.88 2.65 4.96
CA LEU A 25 -7.56 3.07 3.72
C LEU A 25 -6.54 3.61 2.70
N THR A 26 -6.97 3.83 1.46
CA THR A 26 -6.16 4.60 0.50
C THR A 26 -5.93 6.01 1.02
N ALA A 27 -4.69 6.47 0.97
CA ALA A 27 -4.24 7.79 1.45
C ALA A 27 -4.51 8.05 2.95
N ASP A 28 -4.64 7.00 3.76
CA ASP A 28 -4.98 7.10 5.18
C ASP A 28 -3.94 7.88 5.99
N ARG A 29 -4.39 8.91 6.71
CA ARG A 29 -3.59 9.74 7.63
C ARG A 29 -4.05 9.64 9.09
N TYR A 30 -5.05 8.80 9.41
CA TYR A 30 -5.63 8.70 10.75
C TYR A 30 -4.83 7.80 11.69
N HIS A 31 -3.95 6.95 11.15
CA HIS A 31 -3.10 6.10 11.97
C HIS A 31 -2.14 6.94 12.83
N LYS A 32 -1.96 6.59 14.11
CA LYS A 32 -1.08 7.33 15.06
C LYS A 32 0.37 7.48 14.58
N GLN A 33 0.81 6.60 13.69
CA GLN A 33 2.15 6.60 13.10
C GLN A 33 2.13 6.96 11.60
N ALA A 34 1.09 7.64 11.11
CA ALA A 34 0.95 7.95 9.69
C ALA A 34 2.23 8.56 9.10
N GLU A 35 2.79 9.61 9.71
CA GLU A 35 4.02 10.26 9.27
C GLU A 35 5.16 9.25 9.03
N LYS A 36 5.48 8.42 10.02
CA LYS A 36 6.51 7.37 9.91
C LYS A 36 6.22 6.35 8.81
N ILE A 37 4.95 6.02 8.59
CA ILE A 37 4.52 5.09 7.53
C ILE A 37 4.79 5.71 6.15
N TYR A 38 4.54 7.01 5.97
CA TYR A 38 4.83 7.71 4.72
C TYR A 38 6.33 7.89 4.49
N GLU A 39 7.11 8.25 5.51
CA GLU A 39 8.57 8.27 5.44
C GLU A 39 9.13 6.91 5.03
N LYS A 40 8.61 5.83 5.64
CA LYS A 40 9.01 4.47 5.27
C LYS A 40 8.60 4.11 3.85
N LEU A 41 7.45 4.55 3.39
CA LEU A 41 7.01 4.34 2.01
C LEU A 41 7.97 5.02 1.02
N GLU A 42 8.41 6.25 1.29
CA GLU A 42 9.38 6.95 0.47
C GLU A 42 10.74 6.24 0.43
N GLU A 43 11.22 5.77 1.59
CA GLU A 43 12.43 4.95 1.69
C GLU A 43 12.30 3.68 0.85
N VAL A 44 11.22 2.92 1.04
CA VAL A 44 10.96 1.67 0.31
C VAL A 44 10.90 1.94 -1.18
N VAL A 45 10.11 2.93 -1.63
CA VAL A 45 10.01 3.29 -3.05
C VAL A 45 11.38 3.64 -3.64
N SER A 46 12.21 4.36 -2.89
CA SER A 46 13.57 4.70 -3.32
C SER A 46 14.45 3.46 -3.48
N GLN A 47 14.38 2.51 -2.54
CA GLN A 47 15.09 1.23 -2.64
C GLN A 47 14.57 0.37 -3.81
N LEU A 48 13.25 0.31 -4.01
CA LEU A 48 12.65 -0.49 -5.07
C LEU A 48 12.97 0.08 -6.47
N LYS A 49 13.10 1.40 -6.62
CA LYS A 49 13.52 2.03 -7.88
C LYS A 49 14.89 1.53 -8.33
N LEU A 50 15.82 1.29 -7.39
CA LEU A 50 17.16 0.75 -7.69
C LEU A 50 17.12 -0.67 -8.28
N VAL A 51 16.03 -1.42 -8.04
CA VAL A 51 15.82 -2.77 -8.57
C VAL A 51 14.72 -2.82 -9.65
N GLY A 52 14.35 -1.67 -10.21
CA GLY A 52 13.49 -1.57 -11.40
C GLY A 52 12.00 -1.37 -11.12
N TYR A 53 11.59 -1.00 -9.89
CA TYR A 53 10.20 -0.62 -9.64
C TYR A 53 9.87 0.74 -10.25
N THR A 54 8.77 0.80 -10.99
CA THR A 54 8.16 2.05 -11.48
C THR A 54 6.65 1.98 -11.21
N PRO A 55 6.04 2.97 -10.52
CA PRO A 55 4.60 3.00 -10.30
C PRO A 55 3.83 2.98 -11.61
N ASN A 56 2.84 2.09 -11.74
CA ASN A 56 1.99 2.03 -12.93
C ASN A 56 0.81 3.01 -12.82
N THR A 57 0.96 4.19 -13.42
CA THR A 57 -0.06 5.27 -13.44
C THR A 57 -1.10 5.11 -14.56
N SER A 58 -0.88 4.21 -15.53
CA SER A 58 -1.77 4.04 -16.70
C SER A 58 -3.21 3.66 -16.37
N VAL A 59 -3.45 3.14 -15.15
CA VAL A 59 -4.77 2.73 -14.67
C VAL A 59 -5.52 3.82 -13.91
N ILE A 60 -4.90 5.00 -13.71
CA ILE A 60 -5.53 6.15 -13.06
C ILE A 60 -6.24 6.98 -14.12
N LEU A 61 -7.57 6.85 -14.15
CA LEU A 61 -8.44 7.58 -15.09
C LEU A 61 -8.75 9.03 -14.66
N VAL A 62 -8.25 9.44 -13.50
CA VAL A 62 -8.44 10.80 -12.99
C VAL A 62 -7.48 11.73 -13.73
N ASP A 63 -8.00 12.83 -14.24
CA ASP A 63 -7.22 13.84 -14.97
C ASP A 63 -6.56 14.81 -13.97
N VAL A 64 -5.39 14.39 -13.48
CA VAL A 64 -4.51 15.14 -12.58
C VAL A 64 -3.06 15.02 -13.07
N GLU A 65 -2.17 15.83 -12.51
CA GLU A 65 -0.75 15.81 -12.82
C GLU A 65 -0.13 14.41 -12.61
N GLU A 66 0.88 14.09 -13.40
CA GLU A 66 1.49 12.75 -13.39
C GLU A 66 2.09 12.38 -12.02
N ASP A 67 2.63 13.38 -11.30
CA ASP A 67 3.15 13.17 -9.95
C ASP A 67 2.03 12.88 -8.94
N GLU A 68 0.87 13.53 -9.06
CA GLU A 68 -0.31 13.20 -8.26
C GLU A 68 -0.82 11.79 -8.58
N LYS A 69 -0.79 11.36 -9.85
CA LYS A 69 -1.12 9.98 -10.22
C LYS A 69 -0.19 8.96 -9.55
N LYS A 70 1.12 9.27 -9.48
CA LYS A 70 2.08 8.40 -8.77
C LYS A 70 1.74 8.30 -7.30
N GLU A 71 1.42 9.42 -6.65
CA GLU A 71 1.00 9.42 -5.23
C GLU A 71 -0.24 8.57 -5.02
N LEU A 72 -1.27 8.70 -5.87
CA LEU A 72 -2.47 7.87 -5.80
C LEU A 72 -2.15 6.38 -5.89
N VAL A 73 -1.19 5.99 -6.73
CA VAL A 73 -0.71 4.61 -6.88
C VAL A 73 0.11 4.14 -5.67
N LEU A 74 0.94 5.02 -5.11
CA LEU A 74 1.80 4.71 -3.98
C LEU A 74 1.03 4.63 -2.66
N TRP A 75 -0.05 5.38 -2.51
CA TRP A 75 -0.80 5.50 -1.26
C TRP A 75 -1.93 4.47 -1.13
N HIS A 76 -1.88 3.37 -1.87
CA HIS A 76 -2.81 2.26 -1.69
C HIS A 76 -2.68 1.66 -0.29
N SER A 77 -3.83 1.26 0.27
CA SER A 77 -3.93 0.69 1.61
C SER A 77 -2.96 -0.47 1.88
N GLU A 78 -2.71 -1.32 0.88
CA GLU A 78 -1.84 -2.48 0.96
C GLU A 78 -0.39 -2.04 1.24
N LYS A 79 0.07 -0.99 0.56
CA LYS A 79 1.43 -0.47 0.70
C LYS A 79 1.63 0.22 2.04
N LEU A 80 0.63 0.95 2.51
CA LEU A 80 0.65 1.56 3.85
C LEU A 80 0.72 0.48 4.94
N ALA A 81 -0.12 -0.55 4.84
CA ALA A 81 -0.11 -1.68 5.76
C ALA A 81 1.25 -2.42 5.76
N LEU A 82 1.86 -2.60 4.59
CA LEU A 82 3.20 -3.19 4.47
C LEU A 82 4.27 -2.32 5.13
N CYS A 83 4.26 -1.02 4.89
CA CYS A 83 5.23 -0.10 5.49
C CYS A 83 5.11 -0.10 7.02
N TYR A 84 3.89 -0.12 7.56
CA TYR A 84 3.66 -0.34 8.99
C TYR A 84 4.22 -1.70 9.45
N GLY A 85 3.99 -2.77 8.69
CA GLY A 85 4.56 -4.10 8.93
C GLY A 85 6.09 -4.12 9.00
N LEU A 86 6.76 -3.37 8.13
CA LEU A 86 8.21 -3.23 8.11
C LEU A 86 8.75 -2.42 9.30
N ILE A 87 8.01 -1.43 9.79
CA ILE A 87 8.39 -0.60 10.95
C ILE A 87 8.22 -1.40 12.25
N SER A 88 7.07 -2.05 12.41
CA SER A 88 6.61 -2.55 13.71
C SER A 88 6.80 -4.06 13.88
N GLY A 89 7.02 -4.80 12.79
CA GLY A 89 7.22 -6.25 12.82
C GLY A 89 8.68 -6.64 13.04
N SER A 90 8.91 -7.80 13.68
CA SER A 90 10.26 -8.34 13.91
C SER A 90 11.02 -8.61 12.61
N ILE A 91 12.30 -8.24 12.55
CA ILE A 91 13.16 -8.47 11.39
C ILE A 91 13.16 -9.96 11.01
N GLY A 92 12.96 -10.26 9.73
CA GLY A 92 12.97 -11.62 9.20
C GLY A 92 11.67 -12.41 9.37
N SER A 93 10.63 -11.87 10.03
CA SER A 93 9.32 -12.52 10.10
C SER A 93 8.42 -12.15 8.91
N SER A 94 7.59 -13.09 8.47
CA SER A 94 6.62 -12.84 7.40
C SER A 94 5.58 -11.79 7.80
N ILE A 95 5.29 -10.84 6.91
CA ILE A 95 4.23 -9.85 7.10
C ILE A 95 2.94 -10.37 6.44
N ARG A 96 1.83 -10.42 7.18
CA ARG A 96 0.54 -10.87 6.66
C ARG A 96 -0.44 -9.70 6.55
N ILE A 97 -0.92 -9.44 5.34
CA ILE A 97 -1.87 -8.36 5.04
C ILE A 97 -3.09 -8.96 4.36
N VAL A 98 -4.28 -8.58 4.80
CA VAL A 98 -5.56 -9.01 4.23
C VAL A 98 -6.26 -7.77 3.65
N THR A 99 -6.70 -7.84 2.39
CA THR A 99 -7.47 -6.77 1.74
C THR A 99 -8.86 -7.27 1.36
N ASN A 100 -9.86 -6.39 1.42
CA ASN A 100 -11.22 -6.70 1.02
C ASN A 100 -11.44 -6.59 -0.50
N LEU A 101 -10.45 -6.09 -1.24
CA LEU A 101 -10.49 -5.97 -2.69
C LEU A 101 -9.42 -6.85 -3.35
N ARG A 102 -9.62 -7.14 -4.64
CA ARG A 102 -8.58 -7.78 -5.45
C ARG A 102 -7.36 -6.86 -5.54
N ILE A 103 -6.19 -7.40 -5.21
CA ILE A 103 -4.92 -6.69 -5.33
C ILE A 103 -4.66 -6.32 -6.80
N ARG A 104 -4.23 -5.08 -7.04
CA ARG A 104 -3.84 -4.58 -8.36
C ARG A 104 -2.42 -5.01 -8.72
N GLU A 105 -2.13 -5.10 -10.02
CA GLU A 105 -0.82 -5.51 -10.54
C GLU A 105 0.35 -4.70 -9.96
N ASP A 106 0.18 -3.39 -9.85
CA ASP A 106 1.20 -2.51 -9.25
C ASP A 106 1.48 -2.87 -7.79
N CYS A 107 0.45 -3.12 -6.98
CA CYS A 107 0.62 -3.59 -5.60
C CYS A 107 1.28 -4.98 -5.57
N HIS A 108 0.92 -5.91 -6.47
CA HIS A 108 1.59 -7.21 -6.56
C HIS A 108 3.09 -7.06 -6.84
N ASN A 109 3.45 -6.22 -7.81
CA ASN A 109 4.85 -6.00 -8.18
C ASN A 109 5.62 -5.33 -7.03
N PHE A 110 5.02 -4.32 -6.37
CA PHE A 110 5.58 -3.68 -5.20
C PHE A 110 5.88 -4.69 -4.09
N MET A 111 4.90 -5.51 -3.69
CA MET A 111 5.07 -6.53 -2.64
C MET A 111 6.16 -7.55 -2.98
N LYS A 112 6.20 -8.01 -4.24
CA LYS A 112 7.21 -8.95 -4.72
C LYS A 112 8.64 -8.37 -4.57
N LEU A 113 8.82 -7.12 -4.96
CA LEU A 113 10.13 -6.47 -4.87
C LEU A 113 10.52 -6.13 -3.43
N VAL A 114 9.57 -5.74 -2.58
CA VAL A 114 9.81 -5.59 -1.13
C VAL A 114 10.28 -6.89 -0.52
N SER A 115 9.61 -8.02 -0.81
CA SER A 115 10.02 -9.32 -0.28
C SER A 115 11.45 -9.69 -0.68
N LYS A 116 11.85 -9.39 -1.93
CA LYS A 116 13.22 -9.58 -2.41
C LYS A 116 14.25 -8.68 -1.70
N VAL A 117 13.94 -7.40 -1.52
CA VAL A 117 14.89 -6.40 -0.98
C VAL A 117 15.01 -6.52 0.54
N TYR A 118 13.89 -6.68 1.24
CA TYR A 118 13.83 -6.70 2.70
C TYR A 118 13.85 -8.12 3.31
N GLN A 119 13.80 -9.16 2.47
CA GLN A 119 13.80 -10.57 2.90
C GLN A 119 12.67 -10.91 3.89
N ARG A 120 11.45 -10.45 3.58
CA ARG A 120 10.24 -10.60 4.41
C ARG A 120 9.00 -11.00 3.63
#